data_AF-A0A835CP78-F1
#
_entry.id   AF-A0A835CP78-F1
#
_cell.length_a   1.000
_cell.length_b   1.000
_cell.length_c   1.000
_cell.angle_alpha   90.00
_cell.angle_beta   90.00
_cell.angle_gamma   90.00
#
_symmetry.space_group_name_H-M   'P 1'
#
loop_
_entity.id
_entity.type
_entity.pdbx_description
1 polymer ?
#
loop_
_entity_poly.entity_id
_entity_poly.type
_entity_poly.pdbx_seq_one_letter_code
_entity_poly.pdbx_strand_id
1 'polypeptide(L)'
;MSQSLLSAFNSIRQSLLLPITRNLDLTRHASKKAGSSTKNKGGNMRRPKHRGVRVQDGHYVQAGTILATQMTTRFHPGLHAGFGKNGTIFAIEAGRVAITCEVIDPNWEHTWIQRCYSGREGDKIYKKHFNVIPEKQHGRFKLVDTI
;
A
#
# COMPACT_ATOMS: atom_id res chain seq x y z
N MET A 1 -24.12 12.78 76.49
CA MET A 1 -24.17 11.73 77.52
C MET A 1 -23.99 10.40 76.78
N SER A 2 -22.75 9.95 76.57
CA SER A 2 -22.01 8.99 77.44
C SER A 2 -22.57 7.57 77.28
N GLN A 3 -21.87 6.49 76.90
CA GLN A 3 -20.45 6.10 77.02
C GLN A 3 -20.07 4.95 76.03
N SER A 4 -18.74 4.79 75.81
CA SER A 4 -17.92 3.56 75.54
C SER A 4 -18.24 2.64 74.35
N LEU A 5 -17.41 2.44 73.31
CA LEU A 5 -16.02 1.95 73.17
C LEU A 5 -15.69 0.54 73.71
N LEU A 6 -15.40 -0.36 72.75
CA LEU A 6 -14.42 -1.46 72.71
C LEU A 6 -14.52 -2.64 73.70
N SER A 7 -14.76 -3.84 73.14
CA SER A 7 -13.86 -4.99 73.38
C SER A 7 -13.95 -6.00 72.23
N ALA A 8 -12.84 -6.16 71.53
CA ALA A 8 -12.60 -7.21 70.56
C ALA A 8 -11.85 -8.38 71.22
N PHE A 9 -11.91 -9.53 70.56
CA PHE A 9 -11.13 -10.76 70.75
C PHE A 9 -11.57 -11.70 71.89
N ASN A 10 -12.08 -12.87 71.49
CA ASN A 10 -11.40 -14.17 71.61
C ASN A 10 -12.38 -15.26 71.16
N SER A 11 -12.16 -15.93 70.03
CA SER A 11 -11.21 -17.03 69.81
C SER A 11 -11.96 -18.36 69.81
N ILE A 12 -11.67 -19.16 68.78
CA ILE A 12 -12.01 -20.58 68.60
C ILE A 12 -13.48 -20.87 68.21
N ARG A 13 -13.77 -20.75 66.91
CA ARG A 13 -14.67 -21.71 66.26
C ARG A 13 -13.82 -22.75 65.54
N GLN A 14 -13.57 -23.88 66.21
CA GLN A 14 -13.28 -25.13 65.53
C GLN A 14 -14.56 -25.57 64.82
N SER A 15 -14.71 -25.21 63.54
CA SER A 15 -15.67 -25.86 62.65
C SER A 15 -14.92 -26.84 61.77
N LEU A 16 -14.79 -28.05 62.32
CA LEU A 16 -15.01 -29.34 61.65
C LEU A 16 -14.61 -29.43 60.16
N LEU A 17 -13.47 -30.07 59.96
CA LEU A 17 -13.27 -31.24 59.09
C LEU A 17 -13.65 -31.12 57.60
N LEU A 18 -12.61 -30.75 56.85
CA LEU A 18 -12.14 -31.24 55.56
C LEU A 18 -12.98 -31.04 54.29
N PRO A 19 -12.33 -30.60 53.19
CA PRO A 19 -13.00 -30.28 51.93
C PRO A 19 -13.53 -31.55 51.28
N ILE A 20 -14.80 -31.52 50.87
CA ILE A 20 -15.37 -32.50 49.96
C ILE A 20 -14.55 -32.42 48.66
N THR A 21 -13.59 -33.34 48.51
CA THR A 21 -12.86 -33.60 47.28
C THR A 21 -13.82 -34.26 46.29
N ARG A 22 -14.70 -33.44 45.70
CA ARG A 22 -15.29 -33.76 44.41
C ARG A 22 -14.17 -33.66 43.37
N ASN A 23 -13.39 -34.74 43.25
CA ASN A 23 -12.69 -35.03 42.01
C ASN A 23 -13.77 -35.27 40.95
N LEU A 24 -14.30 -34.17 40.41
CA LEU A 24 -14.87 -34.16 39.09
C LEU A 24 -13.69 -34.32 38.15
N ASP A 25 -13.23 -35.55 38.01
CA ASP A 25 -12.36 -35.94 36.91
C ASP A 25 -13.18 -35.72 35.63
N LEU A 26 -13.14 -34.49 35.12
CA LEU A 26 -13.62 -34.16 33.80
C LEU A 26 -12.58 -34.68 32.80
N THR A 27 -12.36 -35.99 32.78
CA THR A 27 -11.56 -36.66 31.77
C THR A 27 -12.34 -36.59 30.45
N ARG A 28 -12.16 -35.48 29.74
CA ARG A 28 -12.55 -35.42 28.34
C ARG A 28 -11.57 -36.31 27.56
N HIS A 29 -12.03 -37.46 27.11
CA HIS A 29 -11.31 -38.18 26.07
C HIS A 29 -11.30 -37.30 24.82
N ALA A 30 -10.14 -37.14 24.18
CA ALA A 30 -10.04 -36.37 22.94
C ALA A 30 -10.91 -37.02 21.86
N SER A 31 -12.11 -36.48 21.61
CA SER A 31 -13.02 -37.05 20.62
C SER A 31 -12.57 -36.66 19.21
N LYS A 32 -11.96 -37.65 18.54
CA LYS A 32 -11.48 -37.67 17.15
C LYS A 32 -10.43 -36.61 16.81
N LYS A 33 -9.51 -36.96 15.91
CA LYS A 33 -8.58 -36.02 15.28
C LYS A 33 -9.40 -35.04 14.43
N ALA A 34 -10.00 -34.03 15.06
CA ALA A 34 -10.68 -32.94 14.37
C ALA A 34 -9.61 -32.03 13.77
N GLY A 35 -9.08 -32.43 12.60
CA GLY A 35 -8.28 -31.54 11.78
C GLY A 35 -9.18 -30.44 11.23
N SER A 36 -9.13 -29.23 11.81
CA SER A 36 -9.78 -28.08 11.18
C SER A 36 -9.16 -27.88 9.79
N SER A 37 -9.99 -27.88 8.74
CA SER A 37 -9.60 -27.30 7.47
C SER A 37 -9.15 -25.84 7.70
N THR A 38 -8.13 -25.38 6.97
CA THR A 38 -7.81 -23.94 6.98
C THR A 38 -9.07 -23.16 6.62
N LYS A 39 -9.52 -22.27 7.53
CA LYS A 39 -10.63 -21.35 7.27
C LYS A 39 -10.28 -20.36 6.15
N ASN A 40 -8.98 -20.13 5.94
CA ASN A 40 -8.43 -19.31 4.87
C ASN A 40 -8.23 -20.18 3.61
N LYS A 41 -9.33 -20.69 3.04
CA LYS A 41 -9.28 -21.54 1.83
C LYS A 41 -8.77 -20.80 0.59
N GLY A 42 -8.85 -19.47 0.58
CA GLY A 42 -8.18 -18.61 -0.37
C GLY A 42 -6.82 -18.18 0.17
N GLY A 43 -5.80 -19.04 0.04
CA GLY A 43 -4.42 -18.64 0.32
C GLY A 43 -3.95 -17.51 -0.63
N ASN A 44 -2.65 -17.24 -0.63
CA ASN A 44 -1.96 -16.31 -1.54
C ASN A 44 -1.92 -16.81 -3.00
N MET A 45 -3.03 -17.37 -3.50
CA MET A 45 -3.20 -17.89 -4.85
C MET A 45 -3.62 -16.78 -5.82
N ARG A 46 -3.09 -15.57 -5.65
CA ARG A 46 -3.29 -14.48 -6.61
C ARG A 46 -2.19 -14.57 -7.64
N ARG A 47 -2.57 -14.71 -8.92
CA ARG A 47 -1.61 -14.66 -10.03
C ARG A 47 -0.80 -13.36 -9.96
N PRO A 48 0.51 -13.40 -10.28
CA PRO A 48 1.32 -12.20 -10.36
C PRO A 48 0.71 -11.20 -11.36
N LYS A 49 0.68 -9.92 -11.00
CA LYS A 49 0.06 -8.85 -11.82
C LYS A 49 1.02 -8.24 -12.85
N HIS A 50 2.27 -8.70 -12.89
CA HIS A 50 3.34 -8.22 -13.79
C HIS A 50 3.43 -6.68 -13.88
N ARG A 51 3.38 -5.99 -12.73
CA ARG A 51 3.54 -4.53 -12.68
C ARG A 51 5.02 -4.17 -12.64
N GLY A 52 5.37 -3.01 -13.16
CA GLY A 52 6.73 -2.53 -13.20
C GLY A 52 7.00 -1.61 -14.39
N VAL A 53 8.27 -1.23 -14.51
CA VAL A 53 8.82 -0.51 -15.66
C VAL A 53 8.81 -1.44 -16.87
N ARG A 54 8.31 -0.94 -17.99
CA ARG A 54 8.24 -1.66 -19.28
C ARG A 54 9.34 -1.22 -20.22
N VAL A 55 9.70 0.07 -20.18
CA VAL A 55 10.77 0.65 -20.98
C VAL A 55 11.78 1.30 -20.06
N GLN A 56 13.06 0.95 -20.22
CA GLN A 56 14.15 1.52 -19.43
C GLN A 56 14.58 2.89 -19.97
N ASP A 57 15.43 3.56 -19.22
CA ASP A 57 16.06 4.82 -19.62
C ASP A 57 16.87 4.68 -20.93
N GLY A 58 16.87 5.72 -21.75
CA GLY A 58 17.61 5.79 -23.03
C GLY A 58 16.95 5.07 -24.21
N HIS A 59 15.92 4.25 -23.99
CA HIS A 59 15.23 3.53 -25.08
C HIS A 59 14.35 4.47 -25.91
N TYR A 60 14.29 4.19 -27.21
CA TYR A 60 13.36 4.87 -28.12
C TYR A 60 11.96 4.25 -28.02
N VAL A 61 10.94 5.10 -27.96
CA VAL A 61 9.53 4.71 -27.86
C VAL A 61 8.70 5.46 -28.89
N GLN A 62 7.62 4.82 -29.33
CA GLN A 62 6.58 5.46 -30.15
C GLN A 62 5.54 6.12 -29.23
N ALA A 63 4.79 7.07 -29.78
CA ALA A 63 3.63 7.63 -29.11
C ALA A 63 2.64 6.52 -28.68
N GLY A 64 2.07 6.63 -27.49
CA GLY A 64 1.17 5.64 -26.89
C GLY A 64 1.85 4.46 -26.19
N THR A 65 3.18 4.32 -26.27
CA THR A 65 3.89 3.20 -25.63
C THR A 65 3.76 3.27 -24.11
N ILE A 66 3.42 2.16 -23.46
CA ILE A 66 3.37 2.07 -21.99
C ILE A 66 4.79 2.06 -21.43
N LEU A 67 5.13 3.05 -20.61
CA LEU A 67 6.44 3.20 -19.98
C LEU A 67 6.54 2.45 -18.66
N ALA A 68 5.52 2.58 -17.80
CA ALA A 68 5.48 1.92 -16.51
C ALA A 68 4.04 1.62 -16.07
N THR A 69 3.88 0.51 -15.36
CA THR A 69 2.61 0.08 -14.78
C THR A 69 2.76 -0.07 -13.28
N GLN A 70 1.94 0.61 -12.50
CA GLN A 70 2.09 0.66 -11.03
C GLN A 70 0.73 0.60 -10.32
N MET A 71 0.75 0.45 -9.00
CA MET A 71 -0.47 0.43 -8.17
C MET A 71 -0.58 1.69 -7.30
N THR A 72 0.55 2.15 -6.78
CA THR A 72 0.75 3.43 -6.11
C THR A 72 1.69 4.28 -6.97
N THR A 73 1.76 5.60 -6.73
CA THR A 73 2.62 6.51 -7.51
C THR A 73 4.10 6.36 -7.13
N ARG A 74 4.74 5.30 -7.61
CA ARG A 74 6.20 5.11 -7.47
C ARG A 74 6.95 6.05 -8.43
N PHE A 75 6.41 6.18 -9.63
CA PHE A 75 6.89 7.03 -10.71
C PHE A 75 5.85 8.08 -11.03
N HIS A 76 6.30 9.24 -11.48
CA HIS A 76 5.47 10.36 -11.92
C HIS A 76 5.63 10.61 -13.42
N PRO A 77 4.58 11.10 -14.10
CA PRO A 77 4.71 11.57 -15.46
C PRO A 77 5.54 12.87 -15.46
N GLY A 78 6.53 12.97 -16.35
CA GLY A 78 7.21 14.22 -16.62
C GLY A 78 6.93 14.68 -18.05
N LEU A 79 7.95 15.21 -18.73
CA LEU A 79 7.80 15.80 -20.05
C LEU A 79 7.33 14.78 -21.11
N HIS A 80 6.32 15.12 -21.91
CA HIS A 80 5.70 14.28 -22.95
C HIS A 80 5.31 12.86 -22.47
N ALA A 81 5.01 12.70 -21.18
CA ALA A 81 4.49 11.48 -20.59
C ALA A 81 3.10 11.71 -19.98
N GLY A 82 2.16 10.82 -20.24
CA GLY A 82 0.80 10.86 -19.72
C GLY A 82 0.60 9.91 -18.53
N PHE A 83 -0.41 10.19 -17.72
CA PHE A 83 -0.81 9.35 -16.57
C PHE A 83 -2.24 8.85 -16.73
N GLY A 84 -2.41 7.53 -16.78
CA GLY A 84 -3.70 6.87 -16.92
C GLY A 84 -4.46 6.78 -15.59
N LYS A 85 -5.79 6.57 -15.66
CA LYS A 85 -6.68 6.43 -14.48
C LYS A 85 -6.24 5.30 -13.52
N ASN A 86 -5.65 4.24 -14.05
CA ASN A 86 -5.14 3.08 -13.32
C ASN A 86 -3.67 3.24 -12.86
N GLY A 87 -3.09 4.43 -13.07
CA GLY A 87 -1.72 4.79 -12.67
C GLY A 87 -0.64 4.39 -13.66
N THR A 88 -0.99 3.97 -14.88
CA THR A 88 -0.01 3.65 -15.92
C THR A 88 0.58 4.92 -16.52
N ILE A 89 1.88 4.94 -16.72
CA ILE A 89 2.57 6.02 -17.44
C ILE A 89 2.76 5.58 -18.88
N PHE A 90 2.44 6.46 -19.83
CA PHE A 90 2.58 6.20 -21.26
C PHE A 90 3.23 7.39 -21.97
N ALA A 91 3.89 7.14 -23.10
CA ALA A 91 4.48 8.18 -23.93
C ALA A 91 3.39 8.91 -24.72
N ILE A 92 3.39 10.24 -24.71
CA ILE A 92 2.49 11.06 -25.53
C ILE A 92 3.07 11.24 -26.93
N GLU A 93 4.39 11.44 -27.01
CA GLU A 93 5.13 11.62 -28.26
C GLU A 93 6.15 10.48 -28.47
N ALA A 94 6.63 10.34 -29.71
CA ALA A 94 7.73 9.42 -30.02
C ALA A 94 9.07 10.08 -29.67
N GLY A 95 9.97 9.34 -29.05
CA GLY A 95 11.24 9.89 -28.58
C GLY A 95 12.04 8.95 -27.70
N ARG A 96 13.11 9.45 -27.10
CA ARG A 96 13.93 8.70 -26.13
C ARG A 96 13.43 8.91 -24.72
N VAL A 97 13.30 7.82 -23.96
CA VAL A 97 12.93 7.88 -22.55
C VAL A 97 14.10 8.42 -21.72
N ALA A 98 13.82 9.36 -20.84
CA ALA A 98 14.74 9.89 -19.84
C ALA A 98 14.10 9.78 -18.45
N ILE A 99 14.76 9.13 -17.50
CA ILE A 99 14.29 8.99 -16.12
C ILE A 99 15.09 9.91 -15.20
N THR A 100 14.44 10.97 -14.73
CA THR A 100 15.06 11.97 -13.84
C THR A 100 14.54 11.83 -12.42
N CYS A 101 15.26 12.39 -11.44
CA CYS A 101 14.80 12.51 -10.07
C CYS A 101 14.53 13.99 -9.77
N GLU A 102 13.27 14.37 -9.67
CA GLU A 102 12.84 15.76 -9.56
C GLU A 102 11.90 15.94 -8.36
N VAL A 103 11.78 17.18 -7.89
CA VAL A 103 10.78 17.56 -6.88
C VAL A 103 9.41 17.45 -7.53
N ILE A 104 8.43 16.86 -6.82
CA ILE A 104 7.05 16.86 -7.26
C ILE A 104 6.33 18.11 -6.74
N ASP A 105 5.54 18.73 -7.61
CA ASP A 105 4.55 19.74 -7.25
C ASP A 105 3.14 19.13 -7.43
N PRO A 106 2.65 18.32 -6.47
CA PRO A 106 1.42 17.58 -6.64
C PRO A 106 0.19 18.48 -6.45
N ASN A 107 -0.85 18.24 -7.25
CA ASN A 107 -2.18 18.77 -6.94
C ASN A 107 -2.79 17.97 -5.76
N TRP A 108 -2.88 18.59 -4.58
CA TRP A 108 -3.41 17.99 -3.35
C TRP A 108 -4.88 17.60 -3.41
N GLU A 109 -5.66 18.15 -4.34
CA GLU A 109 -7.06 17.77 -4.55
C GLU A 109 -7.20 16.45 -5.34
N HIS A 110 -6.14 16.04 -6.04
CA HIS A 110 -6.20 14.88 -6.91
C HIS A 110 -6.21 13.58 -6.10
N THR A 111 -7.17 12.70 -6.38
CA THR A 111 -7.40 11.44 -5.66
C THR A 111 -6.17 10.54 -5.52
N TRP A 112 -5.32 10.47 -6.56
CA TRP A 112 -4.08 9.70 -6.49
C TRP A 112 -3.06 10.30 -5.52
N ILE A 113 -3.01 11.62 -5.43
CA ILE A 113 -2.09 12.34 -4.56
C ILE A 113 -2.53 12.14 -3.11
N GLN A 114 -3.80 12.40 -2.79
CA GLN A 114 -4.35 12.18 -1.46
C GLN A 114 -4.08 10.75 -0.98
N ARG A 115 -4.35 9.74 -1.84
CA ARG A 115 -4.11 8.34 -1.50
C ARG A 115 -2.64 8.00 -1.24
N CYS A 116 -1.69 8.65 -1.91
CA CYS A 116 -0.27 8.28 -1.83
C CYS A 116 0.55 9.20 -0.91
N TYR A 117 0.07 10.41 -0.63
CA TYR A 117 0.83 11.48 0.01
C TYR A 117 0.08 12.20 1.13
N SER A 118 -1.11 11.73 1.53
CA SER A 118 -1.85 12.30 2.68
C SER A 118 -0.94 12.45 3.90
N GLY A 119 -0.97 13.63 4.54
CA GLY A 119 -0.20 13.92 5.75
C GLY A 119 1.26 14.32 5.52
N ARG A 120 1.67 14.58 4.27
CA ARG A 120 2.99 15.13 3.93
C ARG A 120 2.90 16.48 3.22
N GLU A 121 1.86 17.23 3.56
CA GLU A 121 1.64 18.57 3.01
C GLU A 121 2.76 19.51 3.50
N GLY A 122 3.40 20.22 2.56
CA GLY A 122 4.53 21.11 2.85
C GLY A 122 5.92 20.48 2.73
N ASP A 123 6.02 19.15 2.65
CA ASP A 123 7.30 18.47 2.46
C ASP A 123 7.77 18.53 1.00
N LYS A 124 9.08 18.76 0.78
CA LYS A 124 9.70 18.59 -0.53
C LYS A 124 9.86 17.10 -0.84
N ILE A 125 9.01 16.57 -1.71
CA ILE A 125 9.02 15.16 -2.08
C ILE A 125 9.78 15.01 -3.40
N TYR A 126 10.84 14.19 -3.41
CA TYR A 126 11.56 13.84 -4.63
C TYR A 126 11.03 12.52 -5.20
N LYS A 127 10.78 12.48 -6.51
CA LYS A 127 10.34 11.28 -7.22
C LYS A 127 11.00 11.14 -8.57
N LYS A 128 10.94 9.89 -9.06
CA LYS A 128 11.36 9.56 -10.41
C LYS A 128 10.29 10.00 -11.40
N HIS A 129 10.67 10.82 -12.36
CA HIS A 129 9.82 11.24 -13.46
C HIS A 129 10.22 10.49 -14.73
N PHE A 130 9.22 10.05 -15.49
CA PHE A 130 9.43 9.53 -16.84
C PHE A 130 9.22 10.67 -17.82
N ASN A 131 10.27 11.00 -18.54
CA ASN A 131 10.28 12.03 -19.56
C ASN A 131 10.48 11.33 -20.91
N VAL A 132 9.88 11.85 -21.97
CA VAL A 132 10.14 11.42 -23.34
C VAL A 132 10.69 12.62 -24.09
N ILE A 133 11.92 12.51 -24.58
CA ILE A 133 12.60 13.54 -25.34
C ILE A 133 12.34 13.26 -26.81
N PRO A 134 11.48 14.05 -27.49
CA PRO A 134 11.15 13.81 -28.88
C PRO A 134 12.36 14.05 -29.78
N GLU A 135 12.38 13.34 -30.91
CA GLU A 135 13.34 13.67 -31.96
C GLU A 135 13.01 15.03 -32.56
N LYS A 136 14.05 15.79 -32.91
CA LYS A 136 13.86 17.11 -33.51
C LYS A 136 13.09 16.96 -34.82
N GLN A 137 11.99 17.69 -34.96
CA GLN A 137 11.27 17.79 -36.22
C GLN A 137 12.23 18.28 -37.31
N HIS A 138 12.19 17.65 -38.49
CA HIS A 138 13.02 18.04 -39.60
C HIS A 138 12.66 19.46 -40.06
N GLY A 139 13.62 20.39 -39.98
CA GLY A 139 13.44 21.79 -40.37
C GLY A 139 13.41 22.06 -41.87
N ARG A 140 13.16 21.04 -42.70
CA ARG A 140 13.01 21.23 -44.16
C ARG A 140 11.55 21.54 -44.45
N PHE A 141 11.32 22.67 -45.09
CA PHE A 141 10.00 23.03 -45.63
C PHE A 141 10.03 22.79 -47.12
N LYS A 142 8.98 22.16 -47.66
CA LYS A 142 8.78 22.04 -49.11
C LYS A 142 7.62 22.95 -49.47
N LEU A 143 7.82 23.79 -50.49
CA LEU A 143 6.74 24.53 -51.11
C LEU A 143 5.78 23.53 -51.75
N VAL A 144 4.51 23.56 -51.36
CA VAL A 144 3.50 22.63 -51.87
C VAL A 144 2.87 23.19 -53.13
N ASP A 145 2.39 24.44 -53.09
CA ASP A 145 1.87 25.15 -54.24
C ASP A 145 2.25 26.64 -54.16
N THR A 146 2.47 27.26 -55.31
CA THR A 146 2.50 28.73 -55.48
C THR A 146 1.12 29.21 -55.90
N ILE A 147 0.65 30.28 -55.27
CA ILE A 147 -0.57 31.02 -55.66
C ILE A 147 -0.40 31.61 -57.06
#